data_AF-A0A953H1K4-F1
#
_entry.id   AF-A0A953H1K4-F1
#
_cell.length_a   1.000
_cell.length_b   1.000
_cell.length_c   1.000
_cell.angle_alpha   90.00
_cell.angle_beta   90.00
_cell.angle_gamma   90.00
#
_symmetry.space_group_name_H-M   'P 1'
#
loop_
_entity.id
_entity.type
_entity.pdbx_description
1 polymer ?
#
loop_
_entity_poly.entity_id
_entity_poly.type
_entity_poly.pdbx_seq_one_letter_code
_entity_poly.pdbx_strand_id
1 'polypeptide(L)' 'MATVMKKEDAHRIVDNLPADATWDDLMHQIYVREAVERGLSDSREDRASEVAEVRAKYGLEK' A
#
# COMPACT_ATOMS: atom_id res chain seq x y z
N MET A 1 -11.00 -6.54 2.70
CA MET A 1 -10.91 -7.40 3.92
C MET A 1 -9.80 -6.86 4.79
N ALA A 2 -9.88 -7.01 6.11
CA ALA A 2 -8.79 -6.62 7.00
C ALA A 2 -7.59 -7.56 6.81
N THR A 3 -6.44 -7.01 6.42
CA THR A 3 -5.20 -7.77 6.28
C THR A 3 -4.65 -8.08 7.67
N VAL A 4 -4.23 -9.33 7.90
CA VAL A 4 -3.61 -9.73 9.18
C VAL A 4 -2.24 -9.07 9.27
N MET A 5 -2.06 -8.21 10.28
CA MET A 5 -0.79 -7.55 10.56
C MET A 5 0.09 -8.43 11.46
N LYS A 6 1.34 -8.65 11.04
CA LYS A 6 2.37 -9.32 11.86
C LYS A 6 2.99 -8.30 12.80
N LYS A 7 3.18 -8.67 14.07
CA LYS A 7 3.73 -7.76 15.08
C LYS A 7 5.10 -7.22 14.68
N GLU A 8 5.93 -8.04 14.05
CA GLU A 8 7.25 -7.66 13.57
C GLU A 8 7.20 -6.54 12.53
N ASP A 9 6.15 -6.47 11.71
CA ASP A 9 5.97 -5.38 10.74
C ASP A 9 5.63 -4.06 11.44
N ALA A 10 4.81 -4.10 12.50
CA ALA A 10 4.52 -2.91 13.31
C ALA A 10 5.77 -2.41 14.04
N HIS A 11 6.56 -3.32 14.63
CA HIS A 11 7.85 -2.96 15.23
C HIS A 11 8.77 -2.30 14.21
N ARG A 12 8.92 -2.89 13.02
CA ARG A 12 9.76 -2.32 11.97
C ARG A 12 9.31 -0.93 11.52
N ILE A 13 8.00 -0.66 11.49
CA ILE A 13 7.50 0.68 11.18
C ILE A 13 7.97 1.66 12.25
N VAL A 14 7.75 1.35 13.52
CA VAL A 14 8.13 2.22 14.65
C VAL A 14 9.66 2.41 14.72
N ASP A 15 10.44 1.34 14.56
CA ASP A 15 11.91 1.38 14.65
C ASP A 15 12.55 2.22 13.53
N ASN A 16 11.87 2.37 12.39
CA ASN A 16 12.35 3.17 11.25
C ASN A 16 11.87 4.62 11.28
N LEU A 17 10.99 5.00 12.21
CA LEU A 17 10.53 6.38 12.31
C LEU A 17 11.64 7.28 12.92
N PRO A 18 11.74 8.53 12.46
CA PRO A 18 12.53 9.56 13.15
C PRO A 18 12.12 9.72 14.61
N ALA A 19 13.05 10.14 15.47
CA ALA A 19 12.79 10.33 16.89
C ALA A 19 11.74 11.43 17.18
N ASP A 20 11.57 12.38 16.25
CA ASP A 20 10.60 13.46 16.26
C ASP A 20 9.34 13.17 15.42
N ALA A 21 9.18 11.94 14.94
CA ALA A 21 8.01 11.54 14.17
C ALA A 21 6.73 11.74 14.97
N THR A 22 5.71 12.24 14.27
CA THR A 22 4.39 12.48 14.84
C THR A 22 3.50 11.24 14.72
N TRP A 23 2.34 11.29 15.37
CA TRP A 23 1.29 10.30 15.16
C TRP A 23 0.81 10.26 13.71
N ASP A 24 0.80 11.40 13.00
CA ASP A 24 0.40 11.47 11.60
C ASP A 24 1.40 10.73 10.70
N ASP A 25 2.69 10.82 11.00
CA ASP A 25 3.74 10.08 10.29
C ASP A 25 3.60 8.57 10.48
N LEU A 26 3.34 8.13 11.71
CA LEU A 26 3.08 6.72 12.01
C LEU A 26 1.84 6.20 11.25
N MET A 27 0.74 6.95 11.29
CA MET A 27 -0.50 6.59 10.59
C MET A 27 -0.29 6.53 9.08
N HIS A 28 0.48 7.45 8.51
CA HIS A 28 0.84 7.44 7.11
C HIS A 28 1.61 6.17 6.72
N GLN A 29 2.63 5.79 7.50
CA GLN A 29 3.40 4.56 7.24
C GLN A 29 2.54 3.30 7.29
N ILE A 30 1.61 3.22 8.26
CA ILE A 30 0.67 2.11 8.36
C ILE A 30 -0.20 2.03 7.10
N TYR A 31 -0.77 3.16 6.66
CA TYR A 31 -1.60 3.22 5.46
C TYR A 31 -0.85 2.79 4.20
N VAL A 32 0.38 3.29 4.03
CA VAL A 32 1.23 2.93 2.88
C VAL A 32 1.51 1.43 2.87
N ARG A 33 1.87 0.84 4.02
CA ARG A 33 2.11 -0.60 4.10
C ARG A 33 0.86 -1.40 3.74
N GLU A 34 -0.31 -1.04 4.29
CA GLU A 34 -1.57 -1.72 3.97
C GLU A 34 -1.91 -1.63 2.48
N ALA A 35 -1.73 -0.46 1.87
CA ALA A 35 -1.99 -0.24 0.44
C ALA A 35 -1.09 -1.11 -0.44
N VAL A 36 0.19 -1.26 -0.07
CA VAL A 36 1.14 -2.13 -0.78
C VAL A 36 0.75 -3.60 -0.65
N GLU A 37 0.46 -4.09 0.56
CA GLU A 37 0.07 -5.49 0.76
C GLU A 37 -1.21 -5.84 -0.01
N ARG A 38 -2.20 -4.93 -0.01
CA ARG A 38 -3.42 -5.08 -0.80
C ARG A 38 -3.12 -5.14 -2.30
N GLY A 39 -2.32 -4.21 -2.81
CA GLY A 39 -1.92 -4.19 -4.23
C GLY A 39 -1.14 -5.43 -4.65
N LEU A 40 -0.26 -5.95 -3.78
CA LEU A 40 0.44 -7.21 -4.01
C LEU A 40 -0.51 -8.41 -4.02
N SER A 41 -1.51 -8.45 -3.14
CA SER A 41 -2.55 -9.51 -3.16
C SER A 41 -3.35 -9.44 -4.45
N ASP A 42 -3.82 -8.25 -4.84
CA ASP A 42 -4.59 -8.05 -6.07
C ASP A 42 -3.78 -8.45 -7.31
N SER A 43 -2.49 -8.14 -7.34
CA SER A 43 -1.60 -8.57 -8.42
C SER A 43 -1.38 -10.08 -8.47
N ARG A 44 -1.30 -10.76 -7.32
CA ARG A 44 -1.12 -12.23 -7.26
C ARG A 44 -2.38 -12.99 -7.62
N GLU A 45 -3.53 -12.37 -7.42
CA GLU A 45 -4.85 -12.96 -7.68
C GLU A 45 -5.44 -12.49 -9.03
N ASP A 46 -4.58 -12.00 -9.94
CA ASP A 46 -4.94 -11.54 -11.29
C ASP A 46 -6.11 -10.53 -11.31
N ARG A 47 -6.21 -9.69 -10.28
CA ARG A 47 -7.21 -8.61 -10.16
C ARG A 47 -6.72 -7.26 -10.68
N ALA A 48 -5.52 -7.19 -11.25
CA ALA A 48 -5.00 -5.97 -11.85
C ALA A 48 -5.65 -5.71 -13.22
N SER A 49 -5.92 -4.45 -13.54
CA SER A 49 -6.38 -4.05 -14.89
C SER A 49 -5.19 -3.89 -15.83
N GLU A 50 -5.38 -4.20 -17.11
CA GLU A 50 -4.34 -3.97 -18.10
C GLU A 50 -4.11 -2.47 -18.32
N VAL A 51 -2.85 -2.09 -18.59
CA VAL A 51 -2.48 -0.70 -18.85
C VAL A 51 -3.28 -0.12 -20.01
N ALA A 52 -3.52 -0.91 -21.07
CA ALA A 52 -4.31 -0.48 -22.23
C ALA A 52 -5.76 -0.13 -21.84
N GLU A 53 -6.41 -0.99 -21.04
CA GLU A 53 -7.78 -0.77 -20.56
C GLU A 53 -7.89 0.48 -19.68
N VAL A 54 -6.93 0.67 -18.76
CA VAL A 54 -6.90 1.85 -17.89
C VAL A 54 -6.71 3.11 -18.71
N ARG A 55 -5.78 3.13 -19.67
CA ARG A 55 -5.53 4.30 -20.53
C ARG A 55 -6.76 4.65 -21.36
N ALA A 56 -7.44 3.66 -21.95
CA ALA A 56 -8.66 3.88 -22.70
C ALA A 56 -9.77 4.48 -21.83
N LYS A 57 -9.96 3.96 -20.60
CA LYS A 57 -10.95 4.47 -19.63
C LYS A 57 -10.78 5.95 -19.30
N TYR A 58 -9.54 6.44 -19.26
CA TYR A 58 -9.22 7.83 -18.91
C TYR A 58 -8.92 8.71 -20.14
N GLY A 59 -9.15 8.24 -21.37
CA GLY A 59 -8.90 9.01 -22.60
C GLY A 59 -7.43 9.30 -22.86
N LEU A 60 -6.52 8.46 -22.35
CA LEU A 60 -5.06 8.61 -22.46
C LEU A 60 -4.51 7.86 -23.68
N GLU A 61 -5.15 8.02 -24.84
CA GLU A 61 -4.86 7.33 -26.11
C GLU A 61 -3.55 7.84 -26.75
N LYS A 62 -2.40 7.44 -26.19
CA LYS A 62 -1.07 7.54 -26.81
C LYS A 62 -0.15 6.44 -26.31
#